data_AF-A0A662RNZ3-F1
#
_entry.id   AF-A0A662RNZ3-F1
#
_cell.length_a   1.000
_cell.length_b   1.000
_cell.length_c   1.000
_cell.angle_alpha   90.00
_cell.angle_beta   90.00
_cell.angle_gamma   90.00
#
_symmetry.space_group_name_H-M   'P 1'
#
loop_
_entity.id
_entity.type
_entity.pdbx_description
1 polymer ?
#
loop_
_entity_poly.entity_id
_entity_poly.type
_entity_poly.pdbx_seq_one_letter_code
_entity_poly.pdbx_strand_id
1 'polypeptide(L)'
;MKLLSEVEPEVKVAVKKIEGGLEVKGHLEELGISEGTELTVVATEPVHVHVGPISLKAAGREAVVARGWADKVYVEKEGKTLPLLRLEAGDKGTVKTIEGGKVFEDNFAELGIEKGKEIEFLRHLPDDTLVLKIDDREIRMGEGQASKVLVEKEGQSIQINYLRESEKAKISKVIGGTSLKEKFEQMGIVEGKVITLVRKEIPAPVPKRGSYVLAKIGEQLMTIGHGLAEKVWVE
;
A
#
# COMPACT_ATOMS: atom_id res chain seq x y z
N MET A 1 21.22 -28.69 6.40
CA MET A 1 20.10 -28.67 5.46
C MET A 1 18.96 -27.92 6.13
N LYS A 2 18.34 -27.00 5.41
CA LYS A 2 17.23 -26.16 5.91
C LYS A 2 16.10 -26.16 4.90
N LEU A 3 14.91 -25.75 5.32
CA LEU A 3 13.80 -25.57 4.39
C LEU A 3 14.03 -24.33 3.54
N LEU A 4 13.56 -24.34 2.29
CA LEU A 4 13.65 -23.20 1.40
C LEU A 4 12.94 -21.97 1.99
N SER A 5 11.88 -22.17 2.76
CA SER A 5 11.15 -21.13 3.50
C SER A 5 11.97 -20.46 4.61
N GLU A 6 13.06 -21.08 5.06
CA GLU A 6 13.93 -20.59 6.14
C GLU A 6 15.24 -19.96 5.61
N VAL A 7 15.40 -19.88 4.29
CA VAL A 7 16.59 -19.32 3.66
C VAL A 7 16.48 -17.80 3.66
N GLU A 8 17.53 -17.11 4.13
CA GLU A 8 17.58 -15.66 4.07
C GLU A 8 17.65 -15.15 2.62
N PRO A 9 17.13 -13.94 2.33
CA PRO A 9 17.30 -13.29 1.03
C PRO A 9 18.77 -13.18 0.60
N GLU A 10 18.97 -13.11 -0.72
CA GLU A 10 20.24 -13.01 -1.43
C GLU A 10 21.18 -14.24 -1.28
N VAL A 11 20.69 -15.33 -0.67
CA VAL A 11 21.46 -16.58 -0.53
C VAL A 11 21.21 -17.50 -1.72
N LYS A 12 22.29 -17.96 -2.35
CA LYS A 12 22.25 -19.04 -3.35
C LYS A 12 22.26 -20.40 -2.65
N VAL A 13 21.36 -21.28 -3.04
CA VAL A 13 21.19 -22.61 -2.45
C VAL A 13 20.95 -23.67 -3.54
N ALA A 14 21.23 -24.93 -3.23
CA ALA A 14 20.93 -26.07 -4.09
C ALA A 14 19.81 -26.93 -3.48
N VAL A 15 18.84 -27.32 -4.30
CA VAL A 15 17.77 -28.24 -3.90
C VAL A 15 18.36 -29.64 -3.68
N LYS A 16 18.14 -30.19 -2.50
CA LYS A 16 18.65 -31.51 -2.12
C LYS A 16 17.57 -32.57 -2.05
N LYS A 17 16.36 -32.18 -1.62
CA LYS A 17 15.24 -33.10 -1.45
C LYS A 17 13.92 -32.34 -1.56
N ILE A 18 12.95 -32.93 -2.26
CA ILE A 18 11.58 -32.42 -2.31
C ILE A 18 10.64 -33.42 -1.63
N GLU A 19 9.91 -32.95 -0.62
CA GLU A 19 8.89 -33.70 0.11
C GLU A 19 7.49 -33.44 -0.47
N GLY A 20 6.57 -34.38 -0.23
CA GLY A 20 5.24 -34.38 -0.85
C GLY A 20 5.09 -35.40 -1.99
N GLY A 21 3.84 -35.67 -2.36
CA GLY A 21 3.49 -36.63 -3.40
C GLY A 21 3.84 -36.16 -4.81
N LEU A 22 3.50 -36.99 -5.82
CA LEU A 22 3.78 -36.72 -7.23
C LEU A 22 3.24 -35.37 -7.73
N GLU A 23 2.10 -34.93 -7.20
CA GLU A 23 1.50 -33.64 -7.54
C GLU A 23 2.40 -32.45 -7.14
N VAL A 24 2.98 -32.48 -5.94
CA VAL A 24 3.90 -31.42 -5.46
C VAL A 24 5.18 -31.40 -6.29
N LYS A 25 5.72 -32.60 -6.57
CA LYS A 25 6.95 -32.73 -7.38
C LYS A 25 6.73 -32.24 -8.82
N GLY A 26 5.63 -32.63 -9.45
CA GLY A 26 5.28 -32.18 -10.80
C GLY A 26 5.10 -30.67 -10.86
N HIS A 27 4.42 -30.07 -9.88
CA HIS A 27 4.24 -28.62 -9.84
C HIS A 27 5.57 -27.86 -9.67
N LEU A 28 6.49 -28.36 -8.84
CA LEU A 28 7.82 -27.76 -8.69
C LEU A 28 8.69 -27.94 -9.94
N GLU A 29 8.58 -29.09 -10.61
CA GLU A 29 9.27 -29.36 -11.87
C GLU A 29 8.80 -28.43 -13.00
N GLU A 30 7.50 -28.13 -13.10
CA GLU A 30 6.95 -27.11 -14.01
C GLU A 30 7.54 -25.72 -13.76
N LEU A 31 7.91 -25.42 -12.51
CA LEU A 31 8.61 -24.18 -12.14
C LEU A 31 10.13 -24.26 -12.37
N GLY A 32 10.65 -25.39 -12.86
CA GLY A 32 12.09 -25.63 -13.08
C GLY A 32 12.84 -26.06 -11.81
N ILE A 33 12.13 -26.49 -10.77
CA ILE A 33 12.68 -26.87 -9.47
C ILE A 33 12.63 -28.39 -9.31
N SER A 34 13.80 -29.03 -9.38
CA SER A 34 13.98 -30.44 -9.11
C SER A 34 15.21 -30.65 -8.20
N GLU A 35 15.43 -31.88 -7.73
CA GLU A 35 16.62 -32.18 -6.94
C GLU A 35 17.89 -31.92 -7.76
N GLY A 36 18.81 -31.12 -7.21
CA GLY A 36 20.00 -30.63 -7.88
C GLY A 36 19.87 -29.21 -8.46
N THR A 37 18.66 -28.64 -8.57
CA THR A 37 18.46 -27.28 -9.07
C THR A 37 19.13 -26.25 -8.15
N GLU A 38 19.93 -25.36 -8.72
CA GLU A 38 20.47 -24.19 -8.02
C GLU A 38 19.52 -22.99 -8.17
N LEU A 39 19.23 -22.30 -7.07
CA LEU A 39 18.40 -21.10 -7.06
C LEU A 39 18.94 -20.07 -6.09
N THR A 40 18.68 -18.79 -6.35
CA THR A 40 18.95 -17.70 -5.40
C THR A 40 17.64 -17.25 -4.78
N VAL A 41 17.56 -17.25 -3.46
CA VAL A 41 16.40 -16.69 -2.75
C VAL A 41 16.50 -15.19 -2.83
N VAL A 42 15.56 -14.54 -3.51
CA VAL A 42 15.51 -13.09 -3.67
C VAL A 42 14.74 -12.47 -2.51
N ALA A 43 13.68 -13.14 -2.04
CA ALA A 43 12.91 -12.71 -0.89
C ALA A 43 12.06 -13.84 -0.30
N THR A 44 11.83 -13.82 1.01
CA THR A 44 10.96 -14.79 1.73
C THR A 44 9.72 -14.15 2.34
N GLU A 45 9.61 -12.84 2.19
CA GLU A 45 8.40 -12.06 2.43
C GLU A 45 8.08 -11.28 1.16
N PRO A 46 6.83 -10.88 0.94
CA PRO A 46 6.53 -10.09 -0.25
C PRO A 46 7.28 -8.78 -0.16
N VAL A 47 8.17 -8.54 -1.14
CA VAL A 47 9.16 -7.45 -1.12
C VAL A 47 8.53 -6.08 -0.99
N HIS A 48 7.23 -5.94 -1.26
CA HIS A 48 6.48 -4.73 -0.96
C HIS A 48 5.02 -5.06 -0.59
N VAL A 49 4.76 -5.63 0.61
CA VAL A 49 3.39 -5.57 1.17
C VAL A 49 3.15 -4.16 1.71
N HIS A 50 3.05 -3.17 0.82
CA HIS A 50 2.55 -1.86 1.19
C HIS A 50 1.05 -2.00 1.42
N VAL A 51 0.64 -2.32 2.65
CA VAL A 51 -0.75 -2.73 2.95
C VAL A 51 -1.72 -1.54 2.91
N GLY A 52 -1.29 -0.36 3.36
CA GLY A 52 -2.13 0.84 3.46
C GLY A 52 -1.75 1.98 2.51
N PRO A 53 -2.44 3.13 2.62
CA PRO A 53 -2.11 4.35 1.87
C PRO A 53 -0.71 4.87 2.23
N ILE A 54 -0.22 5.83 1.44
CA ILE A 54 1.08 6.47 1.68
C ILE A 54 0.88 7.83 2.34
N SER A 55 1.79 8.19 3.24
CA SER A 55 1.93 9.56 3.74
C SER A 55 3.13 10.21 3.08
N LEU A 56 2.96 11.44 2.63
CA LEU A 56 3.98 12.25 1.98
C LEU A 56 3.88 13.69 2.46
N LYS A 57 4.97 14.45 2.38
CA LYS A 57 4.97 15.89 2.60
C LYS A 57 4.91 16.61 1.26
N ALA A 58 3.92 17.47 1.09
CA ALA A 58 3.71 18.31 -0.08
C ALA A 58 3.27 19.71 0.33
N ALA A 59 3.80 20.74 -0.31
CA ALA A 59 3.50 22.15 0.00
C ALA A 59 3.61 22.49 1.51
N GLY A 60 4.59 21.90 2.20
CA GLY A 60 4.86 22.16 3.62
C GLY A 60 3.95 21.43 4.62
N ARG A 61 2.98 20.63 4.16
CA ARG A 61 2.07 19.83 5.00
C ARG A 61 2.13 18.36 4.65
N GLU A 62 1.67 17.49 5.55
CA GLU A 62 1.50 16.08 5.23
C GLU A 62 0.20 15.84 4.44
N ALA A 63 0.24 14.87 3.53
CA ALA A 63 -0.88 14.41 2.74
C ALA A 63 -0.88 12.87 2.69
N VAL A 64 -2.06 12.28 2.87
CA VAL A 64 -2.30 10.85 2.73
C VAL A 64 -2.86 10.57 1.35
N VAL A 65 -2.23 9.66 0.60
CA VAL A 65 -2.66 9.28 -0.74
C VAL A 65 -2.97 7.79 -0.77
N ALA A 66 -4.18 7.46 -1.26
CA ALA A 66 -4.57 6.07 -1.45
C ALA A 66 -3.67 5.38 -2.49
N ARG A 67 -3.36 4.09 -2.33
CA ARG A 67 -2.45 3.35 -3.24
C ARG A 67 -2.83 3.50 -4.71
N GLY A 68 -4.09 3.26 -5.05
CA GLY A 68 -4.57 3.41 -6.43
C GLY A 68 -4.55 4.85 -6.98
N TRP A 69 -4.37 5.85 -6.11
CA TRP A 69 -4.08 7.22 -6.54
C TRP A 69 -2.59 7.44 -6.72
N ALA A 70 -1.78 6.98 -5.77
CA ALA A 70 -0.31 7.10 -5.82
C ALA A 70 0.30 6.37 -7.02
N ASP A 71 -0.27 5.25 -7.44
CA ASP A 71 0.16 4.49 -8.63
C ASP A 71 0.12 5.33 -9.93
N LYS A 72 -0.74 6.35 -9.96
CA LYS A 72 -0.94 7.24 -11.10
C LYS A 72 -0.09 8.50 -11.05
N VAL A 73 0.75 8.66 -10.03
CA VAL A 73 1.63 9.82 -9.87
C VAL A 73 3.04 9.38 -10.20
N TYR A 74 3.70 10.07 -11.13
CA TYR A 74 5.10 9.82 -11.45
C TYR A 74 5.95 10.99 -11.00
N VAL A 75 7.08 10.65 -10.40
CA VAL A 75 8.05 11.57 -9.85
C VAL A 75 9.39 11.38 -10.54
N GLU A 76 10.12 12.48 -10.70
CA GLU A 76 11.54 12.44 -11.03
C GLU A 76 12.36 12.46 -9.75
N LYS A 77 13.21 11.43 -9.60
CA LYS A 77 14.24 11.31 -8.56
C LYS A 77 15.54 10.96 -9.27
N GLU A 78 16.59 11.74 -9.04
CA GLU A 78 17.94 11.47 -9.58
C GLU A 78 17.97 11.26 -11.10
N GLY A 79 17.16 12.04 -11.84
CA GLY A 79 17.08 11.96 -13.31
C GLY A 79 16.29 10.76 -13.84
N LYS A 80 15.67 9.95 -12.97
CA LYS A 80 14.78 8.84 -13.35
C LYS A 80 13.34 9.19 -13.03
N THR A 81 12.45 8.91 -13.97
CA THR A 81 11.00 8.97 -13.74
C THR A 81 10.52 7.62 -13.23
N LEU A 82 9.87 7.60 -12.07
CA LEU A 82 9.30 6.40 -11.46
C LEU A 82 7.95 6.69 -10.80
N PRO A 83 7.08 5.67 -10.62
CA PRO A 83 5.84 5.83 -9.87
C PRO A 83 6.12 6.24 -8.42
N LEU A 84 5.27 7.09 -7.86
CA LEU A 84 5.36 7.57 -6.47
C LEU A 84 5.41 6.41 -5.46
N LEU A 85 4.74 5.29 -5.76
CA LEU A 85 4.77 4.08 -4.93
C LEU A 85 6.15 3.41 -4.81
N ARG A 86 7.13 3.80 -5.65
CA ARG A 86 8.51 3.29 -5.58
C ARG A 86 9.46 4.19 -4.78
N LEU A 87 8.96 5.28 -4.19
CA LEU A 87 9.74 6.07 -3.25
C LEU A 87 9.78 5.38 -1.89
N GLU A 88 10.92 5.53 -1.20
CA GLU A 88 11.16 5.05 0.16
C GLU A 88 11.14 6.19 1.18
N ALA A 89 11.09 5.85 2.47
CA ALA A 89 11.08 6.83 3.55
C ALA A 89 12.28 7.79 3.46
N GLY A 90 12.00 9.09 3.38
CA GLY A 90 13.01 10.15 3.23
C GLY A 90 13.34 10.50 1.79
N ASP A 91 12.85 9.74 0.81
CA ASP A 91 13.04 10.07 -0.59
C ASP A 91 12.31 11.35 -0.97
N LYS A 92 12.95 12.15 -1.84
CA LYS A 92 12.35 13.32 -2.46
C LYS A 92 12.21 13.13 -3.95
N GLY A 93 11.15 13.68 -4.52
CA GLY A 93 10.91 13.64 -5.96
C GLY A 93 10.11 14.84 -6.43
N THR A 94 10.33 15.25 -7.67
CA THR A 94 9.51 16.29 -8.32
C THR A 94 8.41 15.65 -9.14
N VAL A 95 7.15 16.03 -8.93
CA VAL A 95 6.02 15.47 -9.67
C VAL A 95 6.15 15.82 -11.16
N LYS A 96 6.26 14.82 -12.03
CA LYS A 96 6.37 15.00 -13.48
C LYS A 96 5.04 14.89 -14.18
N THR A 97 4.24 13.90 -13.81
CA THR A 97 2.92 13.69 -14.40
C THR A 97 1.99 13.04 -13.40
N ILE A 98 0.70 13.32 -13.56
CA ILE A 98 -0.39 12.69 -12.83
C ILE A 98 -1.32 12.11 -13.89
N GLU A 99 -1.42 10.79 -13.94
CA GLU A 99 -2.29 10.10 -14.89
C GLU A 99 -3.75 10.19 -14.43
N GLY A 100 -4.56 10.88 -15.23
CA GLY A 100 -5.98 11.02 -14.99
C GLY A 100 -6.58 12.16 -15.79
N GLY A 101 -7.88 12.38 -15.64
CA GLY A 101 -8.52 13.59 -16.15
C GLY A 101 -8.29 14.79 -15.23
N LYS A 102 -8.64 15.98 -15.69
CA LYS A 102 -8.51 17.25 -14.95
C LYS A 102 -9.04 17.19 -13.51
N VAL A 103 -10.20 16.58 -13.29
CA VAL A 103 -10.79 16.40 -11.95
C VAL A 103 -9.83 15.67 -11.00
N PHE A 104 -9.08 14.71 -11.52
CA PHE A 104 -8.13 13.93 -10.73
C PHE A 104 -6.88 14.74 -10.37
N GLU A 105 -6.36 15.53 -11.31
CA GLU A 105 -5.28 16.49 -11.06
C GLU A 105 -5.71 17.56 -10.03
N ASP A 106 -6.92 18.10 -10.16
CA ASP A 106 -7.49 19.07 -9.21
C ASP A 106 -7.57 18.48 -7.79
N ASN A 107 -7.97 17.20 -7.65
CA ASN A 107 -7.99 16.52 -6.35
C ASN A 107 -6.60 16.40 -5.71
N PHE A 108 -5.54 16.26 -6.51
CA PHE A 108 -4.16 16.23 -6.02
C PHE A 108 -3.64 17.63 -5.68
N ALA A 109 -4.05 18.64 -6.44
CA ALA A 109 -3.75 20.04 -6.12
C ALA A 109 -4.32 20.46 -4.76
N GLU A 110 -5.51 19.97 -4.39
CA GLU A 110 -6.09 20.14 -3.04
C GLU A 110 -5.21 19.57 -1.91
N LEU A 111 -4.33 18.62 -2.23
CA LEU A 111 -3.35 18.03 -1.30
C LEU A 111 -1.96 18.68 -1.41
N GLY A 112 -1.78 19.66 -2.30
CA GLY A 112 -0.50 20.32 -2.58
C GLY A 112 0.41 19.52 -3.52
N ILE A 113 -0.09 18.46 -4.15
CA ILE A 113 0.63 17.59 -5.06
C ILE A 113 0.31 18.05 -6.48
N GLU A 114 1.24 18.73 -7.13
CA GLU A 114 1.03 19.30 -8.47
C GLU A 114 2.28 19.10 -9.32
N LYS A 115 2.09 19.03 -10.64
CA LYS A 115 3.20 18.95 -11.59
C LYS A 115 4.21 20.07 -11.37
N GLY A 116 5.49 19.70 -11.28
CA GLY A 116 6.60 20.60 -11.03
C GLY A 116 6.88 20.90 -9.56
N LYS A 117 6.04 20.43 -8.62
CA LYS A 117 6.29 20.59 -7.18
C LYS A 117 7.06 19.41 -6.61
N GLU A 118 7.91 19.69 -5.63
CA GLU A 118 8.62 18.68 -4.83
C GLU A 118 7.68 18.04 -3.81
N ILE A 119 7.84 16.74 -3.62
CA ILE A 119 7.25 15.97 -2.52
C ILE A 119 8.32 15.13 -1.84
N GLU A 120 8.10 14.84 -0.56
CA GLU A 120 8.95 13.95 0.25
C GLU A 120 8.10 12.77 0.71
N PHE A 121 8.54 11.55 0.41
CA PHE A 121 7.88 10.35 0.88
C PHE A 121 8.20 10.13 2.35
N LEU A 122 7.18 9.98 3.20
CA LEU A 122 7.38 9.81 4.64
C LEU A 122 7.32 8.34 5.03
N ARG A 123 6.20 7.67 4.75
CA ARG A 123 5.97 6.28 5.14
C ARG A 123 4.70 5.71 4.52
N HIS A 124 4.58 4.38 4.56
CA HIS A 124 3.30 3.71 4.46
C HIS A 124 2.52 3.85 5.78
N LEU A 125 1.23 4.12 5.66
CA LEU A 125 0.30 4.04 6.78
C LEU A 125 -0.20 2.59 6.92
N PRO A 126 -0.58 2.17 8.15
CA PRO A 126 -1.31 0.93 8.32
C PRO A 126 -2.65 0.97 7.56
N ASP A 127 -3.21 -0.18 7.23
CA ASP A 127 -4.51 -0.27 6.55
C ASP A 127 -5.68 -0.22 7.56
N ASP A 128 -5.62 0.74 8.49
CA ASP A 128 -6.57 0.84 9.60
C ASP A 128 -7.99 1.18 9.12
N THR A 129 -8.98 0.71 9.89
CA THR A 129 -10.38 1.10 9.73
C THR A 129 -10.70 2.22 10.71
N LEU A 130 -11.06 3.40 10.19
CA LEU A 130 -11.58 4.49 11.00
C LEU A 130 -13.06 4.24 11.26
N VAL A 131 -13.44 4.24 12.54
CA VAL A 131 -14.83 4.28 12.97
C VAL A 131 -15.19 5.72 13.29
N LEU A 132 -16.08 6.27 12.49
CA LEU A 132 -16.47 7.68 12.54
C LEU A 132 -17.94 7.77 12.94
N LYS A 133 -18.29 8.78 13.72
CA LYS A 133 -19.68 9.09 14.05
C LYS A 133 -20.11 10.37 13.33
N ILE A 134 -21.20 10.28 12.58
CA ILE A 134 -21.89 11.42 11.96
C ILE A 134 -23.34 11.36 12.42
N ASP A 135 -23.86 12.47 12.93
CA ASP A 135 -25.17 12.50 13.59
C ASP A 135 -25.23 11.39 14.67
N ASP A 136 -26.20 10.47 14.59
CA ASP A 136 -26.35 9.33 15.48
C ASP A 136 -25.92 7.98 14.87
N ARG A 137 -25.15 8.01 13.77
CA ARG A 137 -24.71 6.81 13.04
C ARG A 137 -23.20 6.62 13.11
N GLU A 138 -22.77 5.40 13.34
CA GLU A 138 -21.38 4.99 13.12
C GLU A 138 -21.21 4.53 11.67
N ILE A 139 -20.15 5.03 11.02
CA ILE A 139 -19.69 4.57 9.71
C ILE A 139 -18.26 4.08 9.83
N ARG A 140 -17.89 3.13 8.97
CA ARG A 140 -16.55 2.54 8.93
C ARG A 140 -15.95 2.81 7.56
N MET A 141 -14.70 3.24 7.53
CA MET A 141 -13.96 3.41 6.28
C MET A 141 -12.47 3.15 6.48
N GLY A 142 -11.83 2.53 5.50
CA GLY A 142 -10.37 2.37 5.51
C GLY A 142 -9.64 3.71 5.32
N GLU A 143 -8.39 3.78 5.77
CA GLU A 143 -7.52 4.97 5.66
C GLU A 143 -7.51 5.58 4.23
N GLY A 144 -7.51 4.74 3.18
CA GLY A 144 -7.52 5.22 1.80
C GLY A 144 -8.84 5.85 1.32
N GLN A 145 -9.98 5.50 1.92
CA GLN A 145 -11.24 6.22 1.69
C GLN A 145 -11.28 7.49 2.55
N ALA A 146 -10.81 7.40 3.80
CA ALA A 146 -10.75 8.52 4.72
C ALA A 146 -9.88 9.67 4.17
N SER A 147 -8.81 9.34 3.45
CA SER A 147 -7.92 10.34 2.81
C SER A 147 -8.61 11.22 1.78
N LYS A 148 -9.85 10.90 1.41
CA LYS A 148 -10.65 11.68 0.47
C LYS A 148 -11.63 12.63 1.14
N VAL A 149 -11.67 12.65 2.47
CA VAL A 149 -12.51 13.54 3.28
C VAL A 149 -11.61 14.59 3.91
N LEU A 150 -11.86 15.85 3.56
CA LEU A 150 -11.23 17.00 4.17
C LEU A 150 -12.14 17.57 5.25
N VAL A 151 -11.53 17.95 6.37
CA VAL A 151 -12.21 18.53 7.53
C VAL A 151 -11.50 19.81 7.96
N GLU A 152 -12.26 20.74 8.51
CA GLU A 152 -11.74 21.97 9.09
C GLU A 152 -11.40 21.76 10.57
N LYS A 153 -10.14 22.01 10.92
CA LYS A 153 -9.63 21.99 12.29
C LYS A 153 -8.76 23.23 12.50
N GLU A 154 -9.07 24.03 13.52
CA GLU A 154 -8.29 25.23 13.87
C GLU A 154 -8.09 26.19 12.67
N GLY A 155 -9.11 26.32 11.81
CA GLY A 155 -9.06 27.15 10.61
C GLY A 155 -8.23 26.57 9.45
N GLN A 156 -7.72 25.35 9.59
CA GLN A 156 -6.98 24.63 8.55
C GLN A 156 -7.79 23.48 7.98
N SER A 157 -7.69 23.26 6.67
CA SER A 157 -8.26 22.10 6.00
C SER A 157 -7.26 20.94 6.02
N ILE A 158 -7.59 19.88 6.76
CA ILE A 158 -6.77 18.67 6.91
C ILE A 158 -7.55 17.45 6.45
N GLN A 159 -6.85 16.35 6.13
CA GLN A 159 -7.52 15.07 5.89
C GLN A 159 -7.98 14.45 7.21
N ILE A 160 -9.13 13.77 7.18
CA ILE A 160 -9.73 13.18 8.38
C ILE A 160 -8.85 12.14 9.07
N ASN A 161 -7.89 11.54 8.34
CA ASN A 161 -6.89 10.59 8.84
C ASN A 161 -6.10 11.13 10.04
N TYR A 162 -5.96 12.47 10.11
CA TYR A 162 -5.22 13.20 11.13
C TYR A 162 -6.07 13.63 12.35
N LEU A 163 -7.36 13.29 12.38
CA LEU A 163 -8.15 13.42 13.61
C LEU A 163 -7.65 12.43 14.66
N ARG A 164 -7.69 12.85 15.93
CA ARG A 164 -7.47 11.98 17.09
C ARG A 164 -8.80 11.43 17.59
N GLU A 165 -8.76 10.34 18.35
CA GLU A 165 -9.97 9.77 18.94
C GLU A 165 -10.71 10.81 19.79
N SER A 166 -12.04 10.79 19.69
CA SER A 166 -12.98 11.76 20.26
C SER A 166 -12.90 13.18 19.68
N GLU A 167 -11.99 13.48 18.74
CA GLU A 167 -11.97 14.79 18.08
C GLU A 167 -13.12 14.92 17.08
N LYS A 168 -13.69 16.13 17.05
CA LYS A 168 -14.75 16.55 16.14
C LYS A 168 -14.20 17.56 15.16
N ALA A 169 -14.63 17.45 13.90
CA ALA A 169 -14.32 18.44 12.89
C ALA A 169 -15.48 18.58 11.91
N LYS A 170 -15.56 19.74 11.27
CA LYS A 170 -16.57 20.01 10.24
C LYS A 170 -16.03 19.51 8.90
N ILE A 171 -16.81 18.72 8.16
CA ILE A 171 -16.44 18.29 6.81
C ILE A 171 -16.40 19.52 5.92
N SER A 172 -15.22 19.84 5.39
CA SER A 172 -15.00 21.00 4.52
C SER A 172 -15.17 20.62 3.05
N LYS A 173 -14.70 19.43 2.64
CA LYS A 173 -14.72 19.00 1.24
C LYS A 173 -14.58 17.48 1.10
N VAL A 174 -15.16 16.92 0.05
CA VAL A 174 -14.86 15.55 -0.42
C VAL A 174 -14.15 15.61 -1.77
N ILE A 175 -12.96 15.02 -1.85
CA ILE A 175 -12.17 14.90 -3.09
C ILE A 175 -12.36 13.52 -3.73
N GLY A 176 -12.31 13.45 -5.06
CA GLY A 176 -12.49 12.21 -5.82
C GLY A 176 -13.54 12.31 -6.92
N GLY A 177 -13.81 11.17 -7.57
CA GLY A 177 -14.78 11.08 -8.66
C GLY A 177 -16.23 11.08 -8.20
N THR A 178 -17.15 11.35 -9.12
CA THR A 178 -18.59 11.47 -8.86
C THR A 178 -19.18 10.29 -8.09
N SER A 179 -18.90 9.06 -8.52
CA SER A 179 -19.44 7.85 -7.86
C SER A 179 -18.99 7.70 -6.40
N LEU A 180 -17.79 8.18 -6.05
CA LEU A 180 -17.34 8.19 -4.67
C LEU A 180 -18.09 9.25 -3.85
N LYS A 181 -18.28 10.45 -4.43
CA LYS A 181 -19.01 11.53 -3.78
C LYS A 181 -20.45 11.11 -3.47
N GLU A 182 -21.13 10.52 -4.44
CA GLU A 182 -22.49 9.96 -4.26
C GLU A 182 -22.53 8.90 -3.15
N LYS A 183 -21.56 7.97 -3.14
CA LYS A 183 -21.42 6.98 -2.06
C LYS A 183 -21.25 7.66 -0.69
N PHE A 184 -20.43 8.70 -0.61
CA PHE A 184 -20.17 9.42 0.63
C PHE A 184 -21.37 10.20 1.12
N GLU A 185 -22.12 10.83 0.22
CA GLU A 185 -23.39 11.49 0.53
C GLU A 185 -24.41 10.49 1.11
N GLN A 186 -24.54 9.30 0.52
CA GLN A 186 -25.40 8.23 1.05
C GLN A 186 -24.98 7.76 2.45
N MET A 187 -23.68 7.80 2.75
CA MET A 187 -23.13 7.51 4.08
C MET A 187 -23.29 8.69 5.06
N GLY A 188 -23.80 9.83 4.63
CA GLY A 188 -23.95 11.04 5.43
C GLY A 188 -22.69 11.90 5.51
N ILE A 189 -21.64 11.58 4.74
CA ILE A 189 -20.42 12.38 4.62
C ILE A 189 -20.70 13.51 3.63
N VAL A 190 -21.20 14.63 4.15
CA VAL A 190 -21.60 15.79 3.37
C VAL A 190 -20.89 17.02 3.91
N GLU A 191 -20.47 17.92 3.03
CA GLU A 191 -19.89 19.21 3.41
C GLU A 191 -20.80 19.94 4.40
N GLY A 192 -20.19 20.52 5.43
CA GLY A 192 -20.88 21.22 6.50
C GLY A 192 -21.25 20.37 7.72
N LYS A 193 -21.35 19.04 7.60
CA LYS A 193 -21.65 18.17 8.74
C LYS A 193 -20.46 18.01 9.69
N VAL A 194 -20.75 17.77 10.96
CA VAL A 194 -19.73 17.45 11.96
C VAL A 194 -19.52 15.95 11.99
N ILE A 195 -18.25 15.54 11.93
CA ILE A 195 -17.81 14.16 12.04
C ILE A 195 -16.88 14.01 13.23
N THR A 196 -17.03 12.92 13.97
CA THR A 196 -16.18 12.58 15.13
C THR A 196 -15.41 11.30 14.83
N LEU A 197 -14.11 11.27 15.07
CA LEU A 197 -13.39 10.00 15.10
C LEU A 197 -13.67 9.30 16.44
N VAL A 198 -14.31 8.14 16.40
CA VAL A 198 -14.62 7.36 17.60
C VAL A 198 -13.39 6.56 18.02
N ARG A 199 -12.83 5.78 17.08
CA ARG A 199 -11.67 4.93 17.29
C ARG A 199 -11.01 4.55 15.97
N LYS A 200 -9.74 4.16 16.02
CA LYS A 200 -9.08 3.42 14.93
C LYS A 200 -9.05 1.94 15.26
N GLU A 201 -9.62 1.13 14.39
CA GLU A 201 -9.56 -0.32 14.49
C GLU A 201 -8.43 -0.81 13.59
N ILE A 202 -7.39 -1.36 14.22
CA ILE A 202 -6.38 -2.13 13.51
C ILE A 202 -7.12 -3.34 12.93
N PRO A 203 -7.04 -3.60 11.61
CA PRO A 203 -7.68 -4.78 11.04
C PRO A 203 -7.12 -5.99 11.77
N ALA A 204 -7.95 -7.00 12.04
CA ALA A 204 -7.41 -8.31 12.33
C ALA A 204 -6.40 -8.62 11.23
N PRO A 205 -5.19 -9.12 11.55
CA PRO A 205 -4.19 -9.44 10.54
C PRO A 205 -4.91 -10.21 9.45
N VAL A 206 -5.01 -9.63 8.24
CA VAL A 206 -5.43 -10.43 7.09
C VAL A 206 -4.45 -11.59 7.11
N PRO A 207 -4.89 -12.86 7.20
CA PRO A 207 -3.95 -13.98 7.18
C PRO A 207 -3.05 -13.71 5.98
N LYS A 208 -1.74 -13.56 6.21
CA LYS A 208 -0.75 -13.23 5.16
C LYS A 208 -1.12 -14.12 3.98
N ARG A 209 -1.78 -13.55 2.95
CA ARG A 209 -2.18 -14.34 1.79
C ARG A 209 -0.87 -14.68 1.08
N GLY A 210 -0.42 -15.90 1.33
CA GLY A 210 0.82 -16.50 0.84
C GLY A 210 2.07 -15.79 1.34
N SER A 211 2.66 -16.24 2.44
CA SER A 211 4.12 -16.20 2.50
C SER A 211 4.63 -16.92 1.23
N TYR A 212 5.69 -16.43 0.60
CA TYR A 212 6.24 -17.07 -0.59
C TYR A 212 7.74 -16.84 -0.62
N VAL A 213 8.44 -17.74 -1.30
CA VAL A 213 9.85 -17.56 -1.62
C VAL A 213 9.91 -17.08 -3.07
N LEU A 214 10.37 -15.85 -3.29
CA LEU A 214 10.78 -15.38 -4.60
C LEU A 214 12.17 -15.95 -4.87
N ALA A 215 12.27 -16.83 -5.86
CA ALA A 215 13.53 -17.45 -6.25
C ALA A 215 13.95 -17.01 -7.65
N LYS A 216 15.25 -16.94 -7.87
CA LYS A 216 15.85 -16.72 -9.19
C LYS A 216 16.57 -17.99 -9.63
N ILE A 217 16.19 -18.54 -10.79
CA ILE A 217 16.84 -19.69 -11.43
C ILE A 217 17.35 -19.23 -12.79
N GLY A 218 18.68 -19.22 -12.97
CA GLY A 218 19.29 -18.55 -14.12
C GLY A 218 18.91 -17.06 -14.16
N GLU A 219 18.23 -16.63 -15.22
CA GLU A 219 17.72 -15.26 -15.37
C GLU A 219 16.24 -15.09 -14.97
N GLN A 220 15.53 -16.18 -14.70
CA GLN A 220 14.09 -16.16 -14.47
C GLN A 220 13.75 -16.02 -12.98
N LEU A 221 12.80 -15.12 -12.67
CA LEU A 221 12.20 -14.99 -11.34
C LEU A 221 10.93 -15.83 -11.24
N MET A 222 10.75 -16.51 -10.12
CA MET A 222 9.58 -17.35 -9.85
C MET A 222 9.13 -17.24 -8.40
N THR A 223 7.82 -17.32 -8.20
CA THR A 223 7.21 -17.28 -6.87
C THR A 223 6.85 -18.69 -6.44
N ILE A 224 7.39 -19.13 -5.32
CA ILE A 224 7.11 -20.43 -4.71
C ILE A 224 6.26 -20.18 -3.46
N GLY A 225 5.00 -20.62 -3.48
CA GLY A 225 4.12 -20.46 -2.31
C GLY A 225 4.70 -21.13 -1.05
N HIS A 226 4.42 -20.59 0.14
CA HIS A 226 4.99 -21.05 1.41
C HIS A 226 4.91 -22.57 1.60
N GLY A 227 3.71 -23.14 1.39
CA GLY A 227 3.49 -24.56 1.60
C GLY A 227 4.19 -25.46 0.57
N LEU A 228 4.72 -24.91 -0.53
CA LEU A 228 5.65 -25.60 -1.41
C LEU A 228 7.08 -25.42 -0.91
N ALA A 229 7.47 -24.21 -0.50
CA ALA A 229 8.80 -23.92 0.03
C ALA A 229 9.13 -24.72 1.31
N GLU A 230 8.15 -24.97 2.18
CA GLU A 230 8.27 -25.82 3.37
C GLU A 230 8.49 -27.31 3.05
N LYS A 231 8.42 -27.70 1.78
CA LYS A 231 8.67 -29.07 1.33
C LYS A 231 9.97 -29.21 0.54
N VAL A 232 10.70 -28.12 0.34
CA VAL A 232 11.94 -28.10 -0.44
C VAL A 232 13.10 -27.94 0.54
N TRP A 233 13.94 -28.96 0.65
CA TRP A 233 15.14 -28.95 1.47
C TRP A 233 16.34 -28.52 0.63
N VAL A 234 17.12 -27.58 1.18
CA VAL A 234 18.26 -26.99 0.49
C VAL A 234 19.53 -26.96 1.35
N GLU A 235 20.66 -26.75 0.68
CA GLU A 235 21.95 -26.42 1.28
C GLU A 235 22.62 -25.22 0.58
#